data_AF-A0A9E4PT04-F1
#
_entry.id   AF-A0A9E4PT04-F1
#
_cell.length_a   1.000
_cell.length_b   1.000
_cell.length_c   1.000
_cell.angle_alpha   90.00
_cell.angle_beta   90.00
_cell.angle_gamma   90.00
#
_symmetry.space_group_name_H-M   'P 1'
#
loop_
_entity.id
_entity.type
_entity.pdbx_description
1 polymer ?
#
loop_
_entity_poly.entity_id
_entity_poly.type
_entity_poly.pdbx_seq_one_letter_code
_entity_poly.pdbx_strand_id
1 'polypeptide(L)'
;MKKESFLFERWPRFAYRHALLVLLGTVVVLAVLAVLWGSLRGEFGDSFTVPGSESQELFDLLEERFPATAGDSGFVVVRSPDGIEDAATRGRVGELIGEIEKLPQV
;
A
#
# COMPACT_ATOMS: atom_id res chain seq x y z
N MET A 1 -22.73 -24.99 43.08
CA MET A 1 -21.83 -25.73 42.16
C MET A 1 -20.89 -24.72 41.51
N LYS A 2 -19.66 -24.57 42.02
CA LYS A 2 -18.62 -23.76 41.36
C LYS A 2 -18.05 -24.59 40.21
N LYS A 3 -18.15 -24.08 38.99
CA LYS A 3 -17.50 -24.69 37.82
C LYS A 3 -16.01 -24.36 37.94
N GLU A 4 -15.25 -25.27 38.53
CA GLU A 4 -13.78 -25.19 38.56
C GLU A 4 -13.30 -25.16 37.11
N SER A 5 -12.93 -23.98 36.64
CA SER A 5 -12.54 -23.75 35.26
C SER A 5 -11.12 -24.29 35.07
N PHE A 6 -11.01 -25.59 34.75
CA PHE A 6 -9.76 -26.30 34.45
C PHE A 6 -8.84 -25.56 33.45
N LEU A 7 -9.42 -24.71 32.59
CA LEU A 7 -8.70 -23.84 31.65
C LEU A 7 -7.77 -22.83 32.35
N PHE A 8 -8.12 -22.30 33.52
CA PHE A 8 -7.33 -21.23 34.14
C PHE A 8 -6.22 -21.74 35.07
N GLU A 9 -6.32 -22.97 35.59
CA GLU A 9 -5.32 -23.48 36.55
C GLU A 9 -4.27 -24.41 35.94
N ARG A 10 -4.62 -25.23 34.94
CA ARG A 10 -3.68 -26.20 34.35
C ARG A 10 -2.85 -25.60 33.21
N TRP A 11 -3.42 -24.69 32.45
CA TRP A 11 -2.78 -24.09 31.28
C TRP A 11 -1.58 -23.20 31.63
N PRO A 12 -1.66 -22.31 32.65
CA PRO A 12 -0.49 -21.52 33.05
C PRO A 12 0.64 -22.40 33.60
N ARG A 13 0.29 -23.49 34.29
CA ARG A 13 1.26 -24.43 34.88
C ARG A 13 1.98 -25.27 33.80
N PHE A 14 1.31 -25.60 32.70
CA PHE A 14 1.92 -26.23 31.52
C PHE A 14 2.78 -25.23 30.74
N ALA A 15 2.30 -23.99 30.56
CA ALA A 15 3.06 -22.93 29.92
C ALA A 15 4.36 -22.60 30.67
N TYR A 16 4.35 -22.65 32.01
CA TYR A 16 5.55 -22.42 32.81
C TYR A 16 6.57 -23.56 32.74
N ARG A 17 6.10 -24.82 32.67
CA ARG A 17 6.99 -26.00 32.52
C ARG A 17 7.62 -26.11 31.15
N HIS A 18 6.95 -25.63 30.11
CA HIS A 18 7.40 -25.70 28.72
C HIS A 18 7.50 -24.31 28.09
N ALA A 19 7.99 -23.32 28.84
CA ALA A 19 8.05 -21.92 28.43
C ALA A 19 8.76 -21.74 27.08
N LEU A 20 9.82 -22.51 26.82
CA LEU A 20 10.53 -22.53 25.55
C LEU A 20 9.65 -22.99 24.37
N LEU A 21 8.85 -24.05 24.53
CA LEU A 21 7.95 -24.54 23.47
C LEU A 21 6.81 -23.56 23.21
N VAL A 22 6.27 -22.95 24.27
CA VAL A 22 5.22 -21.93 24.13
C VAL A 22 5.76 -20.70 23.41
N LEU A 23 6.94 -20.22 23.80
CA LEU A 23 7.57 -19.06 23.17
C LEU A 23 7.91 -19.32 21.69
N LEU A 24 8.46 -20.50 21.38
CA LEU A 24 8.73 -20.91 19.99
C LEU A 24 7.43 -21.02 19.19
N GLY A 25 6.38 -21.61 19.79
CA GLY A 25 5.04 -21.66 19.18
C GLY A 25 4.46 -20.28 18.90
N THR A 26 4.58 -19.34 19.83
CA THR A 26 4.14 -17.95 19.63
C THR A 26 4.91 -17.28 18.51
N VAL A 27 6.24 -17.43 18.47
CA VAL A 27 7.08 -16.87 17.39
C VAL A 27 6.69 -17.46 16.03
N VAL A 28 6.45 -18.77 15.94
CA VAL A 28 6.00 -19.42 14.71
C VAL A 28 4.64 -18.89 14.26
N VAL A 29 3.67 -18.76 15.17
CA VAL A 29 2.34 -18.20 14.86
C VAL A 29 2.47 -16.76 14.35
N LEU A 30 3.27 -15.93 15.01
CA LEU A 30 3.50 -14.55 14.57
C LEU A 30 4.19 -14.49 13.21
N ALA A 31 5.18 -15.35 12.96
CA ALA A 31 5.84 -15.42 11.66
C ALA A 31 4.87 -15.82 10.55
N VAL A 32 4.02 -16.81 10.78
CA VAL A 32 2.96 -17.21 9.83
C VAL A 32 2.02 -16.05 9.56
N LEU A 33 1.52 -15.37 10.59
CA LEU A 33 0.64 -14.19 10.43
C LEU A 33 1.32 -13.06 9.65
N ALA A 34 2.60 -12.80 9.92
CA ALA A 34 3.36 -11.78 9.19
C ALA A 34 3.53 -12.13 7.70
N VAL A 35 3.79 -13.41 7.39
CA VAL A 35 3.86 -13.90 6.01
C VAL A 35 2.51 -13.76 5.32
N LEU A 36 1.41 -14.20 5.94
CA LEU A 36 0.07 -14.04 5.37
C LEU A 36 -0.28 -12.56 5.16
N TRP A 37 0.03 -11.70 6.13
CA TRP A 37 -0.20 -10.25 6.01
C TRP A 37 0.62 -9.65 4.85
N GLY A 38 1.87 -10.10 4.69
CA GLY A 38 2.71 -9.69 3.56
C GLY A 38 2.20 -10.20 2.22
N SER A 39 1.68 -11.42 2.15
CA SER A 39 1.15 -12.01 0.92
C SER A 39 -0.24 -11.49 0.53
N LEU A 40 -1.03 -11.03 1.50
CA LEU A 40 -2.34 -10.40 1.28
C LEU A 40 -2.25 -8.89 1.08
N ARG A 41 -1.04 -8.32 1.15
CA ARG A 41 -0.77 -6.97 0.72
C ARG A 41 -0.86 -6.94 -0.81
N GLY A 42 -2.07 -6.72 -1.31
CA GLY A 42 -2.22 -5.92 -2.51
C GLY A 42 -1.36 -4.66 -2.34
N GLU A 43 -0.75 -4.23 -3.42
CA GLU A 43 0.03 -3.00 -3.51
C GLU A 43 -0.62 -1.93 -2.62
N PHE A 44 0.16 -1.20 -1.81
CA PHE A 44 -0.32 0.07 -1.26
C PHE A 44 -0.44 1.11 -2.39
N GLY A 45 -1.07 0.70 -3.50
CA GLY A 45 -1.58 1.60 -4.50
C GLY A 45 -2.81 2.26 -3.91
N ASP A 46 -2.93 3.54 -4.21
CA ASP A 46 -4.04 4.45 -3.97
C ASP A 46 -5.36 3.94 -4.59
N SER A 47 -5.78 2.70 -4.32
CA SER A 47 -7.03 2.15 -4.82
C SER A 47 -8.17 2.72 -3.98
N PHE A 48 -8.52 3.98 -4.23
CA PHE A 48 -9.82 4.58 -3.86
C PHE A 48 -10.98 3.95 -4.65
N THR A 49 -10.83 2.70 -5.09
CA THR A 49 -11.83 1.90 -5.79
C THR A 49 -12.68 1.23 -4.72
N VAL A 50 -13.83 1.83 -4.38
CA VAL A 50 -14.83 1.20 -3.51
C VAL A 50 -15.75 0.35 -4.38
N PRO A 51 -15.63 -0.99 -4.39
CA PRO A 51 -16.40 -1.84 -5.27
C PRO A 51 -17.90 -1.70 -4.97
N GLY A 52 -18.69 -1.37 -5.99
CA GLY A 52 -20.15 -1.20 -5.86
C GLY A 52 -20.60 0.22 -5.48
N SER A 53 -19.72 1.22 -5.51
CA SER A 53 -20.11 2.63 -5.41
C SER A 53 -20.52 3.21 -6.77
N GLU A 54 -21.54 4.07 -6.79
CA GLU A 54 -21.99 4.79 -8.00
C GLU A 54 -20.87 5.64 -8.61
N SER A 55 -19.96 6.14 -7.78
CA SER A 55 -18.77 6.86 -8.24
C SER A 55 -17.83 5.98 -9.07
N GLN A 56 -17.69 4.69 -8.73
CA GLN A 56 -16.84 3.77 -9.49
C GLN A 56 -17.43 3.47 -10.87
N GLU A 57 -18.73 3.22 -10.96
CA GLU A 57 -19.41 3.00 -12.25
C GLU A 57 -19.30 4.22 -13.16
N LEU A 58 -19.31 5.43 -12.58
CA LEU A 58 -19.09 6.66 -13.32
C LEU A 58 -17.65 6.79 -13.85
N PHE A 59 -16.65 6.37 -13.07
CA PHE A 59 -15.25 6.30 -13.52
C PHE A 59 -15.06 5.26 -14.62
N ASP A 60 -15.65 4.07 -14.47
CA ASP A 60 -15.60 3.01 -15.47
C ASP A 60 -16.22 3.47 -16.82
N LEU A 61 -17.34 4.19 -16.76
CA LEU A 61 -17.98 4.81 -17.94
C LEU A 61 -17.16 5.96 -18.54
N LEU A 62 -16.49 6.75 -17.69
CA LEU A 62 -15.60 7.82 -18.14
C LEU A 62 -14.39 7.23 -18.87
N GLU A 63 -13.84 6.13 -18.38
CA GLU A 63 -12.74 5.39 -19.02
C GLU A 63 -13.16 4.75 -20.34
N GLU A 64 -14.37 4.18 -20.41
CA GLU A 64 -14.89 3.61 -21.65
C GLU A 64 -15.13 4.67 -22.74
N ARG A 65 -15.61 5.86 -22.37
CA ARG A 65 -16.05 6.89 -23.33
C ARG A 65 -15.02 7.98 -23.61
N PHE A 66 -14.18 8.28 -22.63
CA PHE A 66 -13.18 9.35 -22.68
C PHE A 66 -11.86 8.85 -22.07
N PRO A 67 -11.21 7.84 -22.68
CA PRO A 67 -10.00 7.23 -22.14
C PRO A 67 -8.84 8.23 -21.97
N ALA A 68 -8.82 9.31 -22.76
CA ALA A 68 -7.80 10.36 -22.64
C ALA A 68 -7.92 11.21 -21.35
N THR A 69 -9.06 11.18 -20.67
CA THR A 69 -9.33 11.94 -19.43
C THR A 69 -9.47 11.04 -18.20
N ALA A 70 -9.48 9.72 -18.41
CA ALA A 70 -9.71 8.74 -17.36
C ALA A 70 -8.43 8.30 -16.61
N GLY A 71 -7.31 8.97 -16.88
CA GLY A 71 -6.07 8.79 -16.14
C GLY A 71 -5.91 9.76 -14.97
N ASP A 72 -4.97 9.46 -14.09
CA ASP A 72 -4.55 10.38 -13.04
C ASP A 72 -3.79 11.58 -13.66
N SER A 73 -4.06 12.79 -13.18
CA SER A 73 -3.48 14.01 -13.76
C SER A 73 -2.49 14.63 -12.78
N GLY A 74 -1.21 14.62 -13.14
CA GLY A 74 -0.13 15.22 -12.35
C GLY A 74 0.28 16.59 -12.91
N PHE A 75 0.40 17.59 -12.05
CA PHE A 75 0.99 18.89 -12.41
C PHE A 75 2.44 18.98 -11.94
N VAL A 76 3.38 19.22 -12.87
CA VAL A 76 4.78 19.50 -12.55
C VAL A 76 5.01 21.02 -12.60
N VAL A 77 5.32 21.61 -11.45
CA VAL A 77 5.60 23.06 -11.34
C VAL A 77 7.09 23.28 -11.19
N VAL A 78 7.70 23.96 -12.18
CA VAL A 78 9.12 24.30 -12.17
C VAL A 78 9.30 25.76 -11.75
N ARG A 79 10.21 26.00 -10.80
CA ARG A 79 10.62 27.34 -10.39
C ARG A 79 12.11 27.54 -10.64
N SER A 80 12.46 28.62 -11.33
CA SER A 80 13.85 29.05 -11.53
C SER A 80 14.06 30.45 -10.92
N PRO A 81 15.10 30.67 -10.10
CA PRO A 81 15.43 31.99 -9.56
C PRO A 81 15.70 33.04 -10.64
N ASP A 82 16.33 32.62 -11.74
CA ASP A 82 16.79 33.49 -12.83
C ASP A 82 15.78 33.59 -13.99
N GLY A 83 14.59 33.02 -13.80
CA GLY A 83 13.57 32.89 -14.84
C GLY A 83 13.72 31.62 -15.67
N ILE A 84 12.65 31.28 -16.38
CA ILE A 84 12.53 30.06 -17.21
C ILE A 84 12.93 30.30 -18.68
N GLU A 85 13.20 31.55 -19.06
CA GLU A 85 13.60 31.90 -20.43
C GLU A 85 15.09 31.68 -20.72
N ASP A 86 15.89 31.41 -19.69
CA ASP A 86 17.29 31.06 -19.86
C ASP A 86 17.45 29.70 -20.56
N ALA A 87 18.41 29.60 -21.48
CA ALA A 87 18.63 28.41 -22.29
C ALA A 87 19.06 27.20 -21.46
N ALA A 88 19.85 27.39 -20.40
CA ALA A 88 20.27 26.30 -19.53
C ALA A 88 19.12 25.79 -18.66
N THR A 89 18.20 26.68 -18.27
CA THR A 89 16.97 26.28 -17.58
C THR A 89 16.01 25.53 -18.49
N ARG A 90 15.81 25.97 -19.74
CA ARG A 90 15.00 25.20 -20.72
C ARG A 90 15.57 23.82 -20.99
N GLY A 91 16.90 23.69 -21.10
CA GLY A 91 17.57 22.40 -21.28
C GLY A 91 17.26 21.42 -20.14
N ARG A 92 17.35 21.90 -18.89
CA ARG A 92 17.04 21.09 -17.69
C ARG A 92 15.58 20.67 -17.61
N VAL A 93 14.64 21.55 -18.00
CA VAL A 93 13.22 21.20 -18.06
C VAL A 93 12.97 20.12 -19.13
N GLY A 94 13.61 20.23 -20.30
CA GLY A 94 13.51 19.22 -21.34
C GLY A 94 14.05 17.85 -20.91
N GLU A 95 15.15 17.83 -20.16
CA GLU A 95 15.69 16.61 -19.56
C GLU A 95 14.72 15.98 -18.55
N LEU A 96 14.15 16.80 -17.67
CA LEU A 96 13.12 16.38 -16.70
C LEU A 96 11.91 15.75 -17.39
N ILE A 97 11.40 16.37 -18.47
CA ILE A 97 10.27 15.82 -19.25
C ILE A 97 10.67 14.49 -19.90
N GLY A 98 11.86 14.41 -20.50
CA GLY A 98 12.35 13.18 -21.13
C GLY A 98 12.67 12.04 -20.14
N GLU A 99 12.86 12.35 -18.86
CA GLU A 99 12.96 11.36 -17.79
C GLU A 99 11.58 10.88 -17.35
N ILE A 100 10.61 11.80 -17.24
CA ILE A 100 9.22 11.47 -16.90
C ILE A 100 8.61 10.56 -17.96
N GLU A 101 8.75 10.85 -19.25
CA GLU A 101 8.24 10.02 -20.36
C GLU A 101 8.76 8.57 -20.36
N LYS A 102 9.87 8.29 -19.68
CA LYS A 102 10.43 6.93 -19.58
C LYS A 102 9.85 6.14 -18.41
N LEU A 103 9.10 6.78 -17.52
CA LEU A 103 8.49 6.10 -16.40
C LEU A 103 7.34 5.23 -16.91
N PRO A 104 7.21 3.97 -16.45
CA PRO A 104 6.21 3.02 -16.95
C PRO A 104 4.76 3.36 -16.56
N GLN A 105 4.56 4.49 -15.88
CA GLN A 105 3.35 4.87 -15.17
C GLN A 105 2.81 6.24 -15.61
N VAL A 106 3.27 6.73 -16.77
CA VAL A 106 2.74 7.91 -17.50
C VAL A 106 2.38 7.56 -18.94
#